data_AF-A0A1Y3AL88-F1
#
_entry.id   AF-A0A1Y3AL88-F1
#
_cell.length_a   1.000
_cell.length_b   1.000
_cell.length_c   1.000
_cell.angle_alpha   90.00
_cell.angle_beta   90.00
_cell.angle_gamma   90.00
#
_symmetry.space_group_name_H-M   'P 1'
#
loop_
_entity.id
_entity.type
_entity.pdbx_description
1 polymer ?
#
loop_
_entity_poly.entity_id
_entity_poly.type
_entity_poly.pdbx_seq_one_letter_code
_entity_poly.pdbx_strand_id
1 'polypeptide(L)'
;EEIPLQCPHEGVYGYPHPKSCDEYFQCTNGTMTHEFCPNGLLFSQTGHVVGMCAYYWNVDCGDKTVRKFGSKPLSSPGCPYQFGFFAEDDRQQCNVFYSECAWGVPQRKQCEPYGLFYDERIKGCNWPDQVGCSSESLLQFKCPDDDHSNRFWPYPRYWYNQQAIITCVSGQPRLIQCGENSFVDANSLSCVEEPKSDERLRPNVGGGGGHGRHF
;
A
#
# COMPACT_ATOMS: atom_id res chain seq x y z
N GLU A 1 -22.76 -13.87 -16.35
CA GLU A 1 -23.05 -12.69 -17.19
C GLU A 1 -22.50 -12.98 -18.57
N GLU A 2 -23.35 -12.92 -19.59
CA GLU A 2 -22.99 -13.25 -20.97
C GLU A 2 -22.32 -12.05 -21.65
N ILE A 3 -21.35 -12.32 -22.54
CA ILE A 3 -20.66 -11.27 -23.30
C ILE A 3 -21.69 -10.60 -24.23
N PRO A 4 -21.83 -9.26 -24.20
CA PRO A 4 -22.81 -8.60 -25.06
C PRO A 4 -22.43 -8.75 -26.53
N LEU A 5 -23.43 -9.04 -27.36
CA LEU A 5 -23.28 -9.16 -28.82
C LEU A 5 -22.88 -7.83 -29.50
N GLN A 6 -23.04 -6.69 -28.81
CA GLN A 6 -22.69 -5.35 -29.30
C GLN A 6 -22.05 -4.52 -28.19
N CYS A 7 -20.95 -3.84 -28.54
CA CYS A 7 -20.28 -2.90 -27.65
C CYS A 7 -21.08 -1.60 -27.49
N PRO A 8 -21.04 -0.97 -26.30
CA PRO A 8 -21.51 0.41 -26.13
C PRO A 8 -20.78 1.36 -27.10
N HIS A 9 -21.52 2.33 -27.66
CA HIS A 9 -20.99 3.26 -28.67
C HIS A 9 -19.89 4.17 -28.12
N GLU A 10 -19.89 4.45 -26.82
CA GLU A 10 -18.92 5.33 -26.15
C GLU A 10 -18.42 4.70 -24.85
N GLY A 11 -17.14 4.92 -24.54
CA GLY A 11 -16.49 4.48 -23.31
C GLY A 11 -15.60 3.25 -23.49
N VAL A 12 -15.07 2.77 -22.36
CA VAL A 12 -14.22 1.57 -22.27
C VAL A 12 -14.86 0.61 -21.27
N TYR A 13 -15.13 -0.63 -21.72
CA TYR A 13 -15.74 -1.67 -20.90
C TYR A 13 -15.00 -2.99 -21.10
N GLY A 14 -14.69 -3.68 -20.00
CA GLY A 14 -14.14 -5.03 -20.03
C GLY A 14 -15.22 -6.08 -19.74
N TYR A 15 -15.21 -7.17 -20.50
CA TYR A 15 -16.08 -8.32 -20.31
C TYR A 15 -15.25 -9.60 -20.14
N PRO A 16 -15.62 -10.51 -19.23
CA PRO A 16 -14.85 -11.70 -18.96
C PRO A 16 -14.84 -12.66 -20.16
N HIS A 17 -13.71 -13.31 -20.42
CA HIS A 17 -13.72 -14.47 -21.30
C HIS A 17 -14.45 -15.65 -20.61
N PRO A 18 -15.24 -16.47 -21.36
CA PRO A 18 -16.09 -17.50 -20.76
C PRO A 18 -15.31 -18.69 -20.22
N LYS A 19 -14.10 -18.94 -20.76
CA LYS A 19 -13.28 -20.12 -20.43
C LYS A 19 -11.91 -19.79 -19.86
N SER A 20 -11.48 -18.54 -19.95
CA SER A 20 -10.12 -18.11 -19.66
C SER A 20 -10.16 -16.92 -18.72
N CYS A 21 -9.23 -16.89 -17.79
CA CYS A 21 -9.20 -15.98 -16.66
C CYS A 21 -8.20 -14.84 -16.87
N ASP A 22 -7.19 -15.09 -17.71
CA ASP A 22 -6.21 -14.13 -18.18
C ASP A 22 -6.58 -13.54 -19.56
N GLU A 23 -7.83 -13.71 -19.98
CA GLU A 23 -8.40 -13.20 -21.23
C GLU A 23 -9.69 -12.43 -20.96
N TYR A 24 -9.92 -11.39 -21.75
CA TYR A 24 -11.12 -10.57 -21.67
C TYR A 24 -11.42 -9.91 -23.01
N PHE A 25 -12.66 -9.48 -23.17
CA PHE A 25 -13.07 -8.66 -24.30
C PHE A 25 -13.13 -7.20 -23.87
N GLN A 26 -12.45 -6.33 -24.60
CA GLN A 26 -12.51 -4.90 -24.36
C GLN A 26 -13.34 -4.24 -25.43
N CYS A 27 -14.37 -3.51 -25.01
CA CYS A 27 -15.10 -2.59 -25.88
C CYS A 27 -14.52 -1.20 -25.72
N THR A 28 -14.09 -0.59 -26.83
CA THR A 28 -13.69 0.83 -26.89
C THR A 28 -14.50 1.51 -27.98
N ASN A 29 -15.37 2.44 -27.62
CA ASN A 29 -16.21 3.22 -28.55
C ASN A 29 -16.84 2.38 -29.68
N GLY A 30 -17.61 1.36 -29.30
CA GLY A 30 -18.29 0.47 -30.25
C GLY A 30 -17.43 -0.65 -30.85
N THR A 31 -16.12 -0.66 -30.63
CA THR A 31 -15.21 -1.67 -31.20
C THR A 31 -14.79 -2.69 -30.14
N MET A 32 -15.01 -3.99 -30.41
CA MET A 32 -14.58 -5.07 -29.54
C MET A 32 -13.20 -5.61 -29.94
N THR A 33 -12.32 -5.76 -28.97
CA THR A 33 -11.05 -6.49 -29.11
C THR A 33 -10.97 -7.63 -28.12
N HIS A 34 -10.15 -8.64 -28.45
CA HIS A 34 -9.83 -9.74 -27.55
C HIS A 34 -8.45 -9.48 -26.95
N GLU A 35 -8.42 -9.30 -25.63
CA GLU A 35 -7.25 -8.83 -24.88
C GLU A 35 -6.78 -9.89 -23.88
N PHE A 36 -5.52 -9.74 -23.46
CA PHE A 36 -4.88 -10.64 -22.51
C PHE A 36 -4.35 -9.86 -21.32
N CYS A 37 -4.59 -10.38 -20.11
CA CYS A 37 -3.95 -9.83 -18.93
C CYS A 37 -2.45 -10.16 -18.92
N PRO A 38 -1.58 -9.20 -18.57
CA PRO A 38 -0.15 -9.45 -18.40
C PRO A 38 0.17 -10.51 -17.35
N ASN A 39 1.39 -11.08 -17.40
CA ASN A 39 1.83 -12.10 -16.46
C ASN A 39 1.79 -11.60 -15.01
N GLY A 40 1.07 -12.34 -14.14
CA GLY A 40 0.81 -11.95 -12.75
C GLY A 40 -0.53 -11.25 -12.53
N LEU A 41 -1.30 -10.97 -13.59
CA LEU A 41 -2.63 -10.38 -13.52
C LEU A 41 -3.70 -11.29 -14.12
N LEU A 42 -4.93 -11.18 -13.62
CA LEU A 42 -6.13 -11.88 -14.09
C LEU A 42 -7.27 -10.87 -14.25
N PHE A 43 -8.24 -11.17 -15.12
CA PHE A 43 -9.38 -10.29 -15.35
C PHE A 43 -10.33 -10.33 -14.14
N SER A 44 -10.56 -9.18 -13.53
CA SER A 44 -11.39 -9.07 -12.33
C SER A 44 -12.81 -8.61 -12.66
N GLN A 45 -13.79 -9.34 -12.12
CA GLN A 45 -15.21 -9.00 -12.21
C GLN A 45 -15.77 -8.41 -10.91
N THR A 46 -14.97 -8.38 -9.83
CA THR A 46 -15.42 -7.99 -8.49
C THR A 46 -14.31 -7.26 -7.71
N GLY A 47 -14.59 -6.83 -6.48
CA GLY A 47 -13.60 -6.17 -5.63
C GLY A 47 -13.35 -4.70 -6.01
N HIS A 48 -12.13 -4.22 -5.75
CA HIS A 48 -11.77 -2.81 -5.96
C HIS A 48 -11.36 -2.47 -7.39
N VAL A 49 -11.00 -3.47 -8.19
CA VAL A 49 -10.68 -3.34 -9.62
C VAL A 49 -11.68 -4.21 -10.37
N VAL A 50 -12.58 -3.60 -11.13
CA VAL A 50 -13.68 -4.29 -11.82
C VAL A 50 -13.61 -3.97 -13.31
N GLY A 51 -13.78 -4.98 -14.16
CA GLY A 51 -13.74 -4.83 -15.62
C GLY A 51 -12.33 -4.62 -16.17
N MET A 52 -11.30 -4.93 -15.38
CA MET A 52 -9.88 -4.72 -15.72
C MET A 52 -9.02 -5.84 -15.13
N CYS A 53 -7.75 -5.90 -15.54
CA CYS A 53 -6.79 -6.83 -14.97
C CYS A 53 -6.38 -6.40 -13.54
N ALA A 54 -6.45 -7.34 -12.61
CA ALA A 54 -6.02 -7.18 -11.22
C ALA A 54 -4.99 -8.27 -10.87
N TYR A 55 -4.27 -8.10 -9.77
CA TYR A 55 -3.31 -9.11 -9.32
C TYR A 55 -3.97 -10.48 -9.11
N TYR A 56 -3.28 -11.54 -9.51
CA TYR A 56 -3.86 -12.89 -9.52
C TYR A 56 -4.38 -13.36 -8.16
N TRP A 57 -3.75 -12.95 -7.05
CA TRP A 57 -4.18 -13.30 -5.69
C TRP A 57 -5.46 -12.58 -5.23
N ASN A 58 -5.91 -11.55 -5.97
CA ASN A 58 -7.15 -10.82 -5.69
C ASN A 58 -8.32 -11.25 -6.58
N VAL A 59 -8.12 -12.23 -7.46
CA VAL A 59 -9.14 -12.68 -8.42
C VAL A 59 -9.50 -14.13 -8.13
N ASP A 60 -10.77 -14.39 -7.85
CA ASP A 60 -11.31 -15.75 -7.86
C ASP A 60 -11.56 -16.17 -9.32
N CYS A 61 -10.81 -17.17 -9.75
CA CYS A 61 -10.83 -17.65 -11.13
C CYS A 61 -11.92 -18.71 -11.38
N GLY A 62 -12.48 -19.31 -10.33
CA GLY A 62 -13.37 -20.46 -10.42
C GLY A 62 -12.79 -21.58 -11.29
N ASP A 63 -13.62 -22.13 -12.19
CA ASP A 63 -13.24 -23.22 -13.09
C ASP A 63 -12.59 -22.76 -14.42
N LYS A 64 -12.37 -21.45 -14.61
CA LYS A 64 -11.74 -20.93 -15.83
C LYS A 64 -10.28 -21.35 -15.88
N THR A 65 -9.79 -21.60 -17.09
CA THR A 65 -8.36 -21.88 -17.27
C THR A 65 -7.57 -20.58 -17.21
N VAL A 66 -6.33 -20.69 -16.75
CA VAL A 66 -5.33 -19.64 -16.93
C VAL A 66 -4.34 -20.20 -17.94
N ARG A 67 -4.07 -19.49 -19.04
CA ARG A 67 -3.06 -19.98 -19.99
C ARG A 67 -1.70 -20.08 -19.33
N LYS A 68 -0.78 -20.76 -20.01
CA LYS A 68 0.62 -20.97 -19.60
C LYS A 68 1.38 -19.66 -19.31
N PHE A 69 0.88 -18.49 -19.72
CA PHE A 69 1.49 -17.19 -19.48
C PHE A 69 0.87 -16.40 -18.34
N GLY A 70 -0.39 -16.62 -17.96
CA GLY A 70 -0.96 -16.06 -16.72
C GLY A 70 -0.56 -16.85 -15.47
N SER A 71 -0.45 -18.18 -15.60
CA SER A 71 -0.19 -19.09 -14.47
C SER A 71 1.29 -19.41 -14.25
N LYS A 72 2.11 -19.45 -15.31
CA LYS A 72 3.54 -19.71 -15.17
C LYS A 72 4.27 -18.41 -14.85
N PRO A 73 5.09 -18.35 -13.79
CA PRO A 73 5.97 -17.22 -13.53
C PRO A 73 6.84 -16.94 -14.76
N LEU A 74 6.77 -15.72 -15.30
CA LEU A 74 7.74 -15.23 -16.27
C LEU A 74 8.79 -14.43 -15.51
N SER A 75 9.68 -15.17 -14.84
CA SER A 75 10.58 -14.59 -13.86
C SER A 75 11.75 -13.84 -14.47
N SER A 76 12.14 -12.76 -13.82
CA SER A 76 13.37 -12.00 -14.01
C SER A 76 14.07 -11.83 -12.65
N PRO A 77 15.33 -11.38 -12.60
CA PRO A 77 16.01 -11.14 -11.32
C PRO A 77 15.19 -10.19 -10.42
N GLY A 78 14.78 -10.68 -9.24
CA GLY A 78 13.96 -9.93 -8.28
C GLY A 78 12.45 -9.93 -8.51
N CYS A 79 11.96 -10.53 -9.60
CA CYS A 79 10.55 -10.58 -9.93
C CYS A 79 10.13 -11.99 -10.36
N PRO A 80 9.42 -12.75 -9.51
CA PRO A 80 8.81 -14.02 -9.89
C PRO A 80 7.82 -13.88 -11.05
N TYR A 81 6.98 -12.84 -11.03
CA TYR A 81 6.07 -12.47 -12.13
C TYR A 81 6.40 -11.08 -12.66
N GLN A 82 5.96 -10.77 -13.89
CA GLN A 82 6.16 -9.42 -14.45
C GLN A 82 5.48 -8.32 -13.62
N PHE A 83 4.33 -8.64 -13.03
CA PHE A 83 3.59 -7.75 -12.15
C PHE A 83 3.38 -8.39 -10.78
N GLY A 84 3.71 -7.65 -9.73
CA GLY A 84 3.35 -8.03 -8.37
C GLY A 84 4.28 -7.49 -7.29
N PHE A 85 3.99 -7.88 -6.05
CA PHE A 85 4.79 -7.55 -4.88
C PHE A 85 5.42 -8.81 -4.32
N PHE A 86 6.71 -8.75 -4.01
CA PHE A 86 7.49 -9.91 -3.59
C PHE A 86 8.52 -9.52 -2.54
N ALA A 87 8.85 -10.45 -1.63
CA ALA A 87 9.98 -10.29 -0.73
C ALA A 87 11.29 -10.01 -1.50
N GLU A 88 12.15 -9.16 -0.94
CA GLU A 88 13.50 -8.90 -1.50
C GLU A 88 14.40 -10.14 -1.36
N ASP A 89 14.27 -10.86 -0.24
CA ASP A 89 14.91 -12.15 0.01
C ASP A 89 13.87 -13.14 0.56
N ASP A 90 13.57 -14.18 -0.21
CA ASP A 90 12.60 -15.23 0.15
C ASP A 90 13.09 -16.13 1.30
N ARG A 91 14.37 -16.06 1.65
CA ARG A 91 14.98 -16.77 2.78
C ARG A 91 14.91 -15.99 4.08
N GLN A 92 14.67 -14.67 4.00
CA GLN A 92 14.50 -13.82 5.18
C GLN A 92 13.01 -13.57 5.40
N GLN A 93 12.49 -13.98 6.56
CA GLN A 93 11.07 -13.79 6.87
C GLN A 93 10.74 -12.34 7.25
N CYS A 94 11.71 -11.64 7.85
CA CYS A 94 11.52 -10.30 8.40
C CYS A 94 12.06 -9.21 7.47
N ASN A 95 11.47 -9.11 6.28
CA ASN A 95 11.79 -8.09 5.30
C ASN A 95 11.03 -6.79 5.59
N VAL A 96 11.76 -5.68 5.81
CA VAL A 96 11.16 -4.34 5.84
C VAL A 96 11.11 -3.68 4.46
N PHE A 97 11.73 -4.31 3.46
CA PHE A 97 11.70 -3.90 2.06
C PHE A 97 11.12 -5.02 1.19
N TYR A 98 10.45 -4.65 0.11
CA TYR A 98 9.89 -5.58 -0.87
C TYR A 98 10.10 -5.04 -2.29
N SER A 99 9.99 -5.91 -3.27
CA SER A 99 10.05 -5.56 -4.69
C SER A 99 8.63 -5.36 -5.22
N GLU A 100 8.35 -4.17 -5.74
CA GLU A 100 7.22 -3.91 -6.63
C GLU A 100 7.68 -4.10 -8.08
N CYS A 101 7.12 -5.10 -8.75
CA CYS A 101 7.48 -5.46 -10.11
C CYS A 101 6.48 -4.86 -11.09
N ALA A 102 7.01 -4.17 -12.09
CA ALA A 102 6.27 -3.75 -13.28
C ALA A 102 7.05 -4.18 -14.52
N TRP A 103 6.42 -4.93 -15.42
CA TRP A 103 7.07 -5.50 -16.60
C TRP A 103 8.34 -6.32 -16.29
N GLY A 104 8.39 -6.96 -15.11
CA GLY A 104 9.55 -7.73 -14.66
C GLY A 104 10.74 -6.88 -14.19
N VAL A 105 10.55 -5.58 -13.99
CA VAL A 105 11.56 -4.69 -13.42
C VAL A 105 11.23 -4.48 -11.94
N PRO A 106 12.08 -4.95 -11.01
CA PRO A 106 11.84 -4.75 -9.58
C PRO A 106 12.12 -3.30 -9.20
N GLN A 107 11.21 -2.70 -8.45
CA GLN A 107 11.42 -1.45 -7.75
C GLN A 107 11.41 -1.74 -6.25
N ARG A 108 12.55 -1.48 -5.59
CA ARG A 108 12.68 -1.68 -4.16
C ARG A 108 11.84 -0.66 -3.41
N LYS A 109 10.89 -1.14 -2.62
CA LYS A 109 10.00 -0.36 -1.76
C LYS A 109 10.27 -0.69 -0.31
N GLN A 110 10.14 0.30 0.56
CA GLN A 110 10.11 0.09 1.99
C GLN A 110 8.66 -0.04 2.44
N CYS A 111 8.40 -0.89 3.43
CA CYS A 111 7.11 -0.91 4.07
C CYS A 111 6.83 0.41 4.79
N GLU A 112 5.67 0.99 4.47
CA GLU A 112 5.16 2.23 5.04
C GLU A 112 3.81 1.95 5.74
N PRO A 113 3.54 2.59 6.90
CA PRO A 113 4.46 3.41 7.69
C PRO A 113 5.68 2.63 8.21
N TYR A 114 6.73 3.34 8.60
CA TYR A 114 7.96 2.72 9.11
C TYR A 114 7.67 1.81 10.31
N GLY A 115 8.36 0.67 10.38
CA GLY A 115 8.15 -0.33 11.44
C GLY A 115 7.25 -1.50 11.04
N LEU A 116 6.71 -1.49 9.82
CA LEU A 116 6.00 -2.64 9.23
C LEU A 116 6.94 -3.56 8.46
N PHE A 117 6.49 -4.81 8.30
CA PHE A 117 7.20 -5.87 7.59
C PHE A 117 6.36 -6.39 6.44
N TYR A 118 7.01 -6.78 5.35
CA TYR A 118 6.35 -7.39 4.21
C TYR A 118 5.77 -8.75 4.60
N ASP A 119 4.50 -8.96 4.29
CA ASP A 119 3.74 -10.17 4.53
C ASP A 119 3.29 -10.75 3.18
N GLU A 120 3.99 -11.80 2.76
CA GLU A 120 3.76 -12.54 1.52
C GLU A 120 2.31 -13.03 1.39
N ARG A 121 1.62 -13.33 2.51
CA ARG A 121 0.26 -13.88 2.51
C ARG A 121 -0.77 -12.87 2.01
N ILE A 122 -0.57 -11.60 2.33
CA ILE A 122 -1.45 -10.50 1.93
C ILE A 122 -0.84 -9.62 0.84
N LYS A 123 0.39 -9.94 0.40
CA LYS A 123 1.13 -9.21 -0.63
C LYS A 123 1.27 -7.71 -0.31
N GLY A 124 1.51 -7.41 0.97
CA GLY A 124 1.56 -6.06 1.49
C GLY A 124 2.30 -5.97 2.82
N CYS A 125 2.24 -4.82 3.47
CA CYS A 125 2.96 -4.59 4.73
C CYS A 125 2.03 -4.80 5.93
N ASN A 126 2.55 -5.49 6.94
CA ASN A 126 1.81 -5.85 8.14
C ASN A 126 2.64 -5.64 9.41
N TRP A 127 1.99 -5.69 10.56
CA TRP A 127 2.65 -5.56 11.85
C TRP A 127 3.61 -6.73 12.09
N PRO A 128 4.81 -6.47 12.64
CA PRO A 128 5.83 -7.49 12.89
C PRO A 128 5.28 -8.74 13.57
N ASP A 129 4.48 -8.56 14.64
CA ASP A 129 3.92 -9.66 15.41
C ASP A 129 2.93 -10.55 14.62
N GLN A 130 2.30 -10.01 13.58
CA GLN A 130 1.41 -10.78 12.70
C GLN A 130 2.14 -11.57 11.61
N VAL A 131 3.40 -11.22 11.35
CA VAL A 131 4.30 -11.91 10.41
C VAL A 131 5.20 -12.91 11.15
N GLY A 132 5.26 -12.84 12.49
CA GLY A 132 6.18 -13.63 13.32
C GLY A 132 7.55 -12.97 13.52
N CYS A 133 7.62 -11.65 13.33
CA CYS A 133 8.80 -10.83 13.46
C CYS A 133 8.72 -9.92 14.69
N SER A 134 9.87 -9.37 15.10
CA SER A 134 9.95 -8.36 16.14
C SER A 134 10.65 -7.10 15.61
N SER A 135 10.14 -5.96 16.05
CA SER A 135 10.64 -4.62 15.73
C SER A 135 11.54 -4.06 16.84
N GLU A 136 11.86 -4.83 17.89
CA GLU A 136 12.67 -4.33 19.02
C GLU A 136 14.03 -3.78 18.58
N SER A 137 14.77 -4.54 17.76
CA SER A 137 16.07 -4.10 17.22
C SER A 137 15.95 -2.93 16.23
N LEU A 138 14.86 -2.90 15.46
CA LEU A 138 14.60 -1.83 14.48
C LEU A 138 14.28 -0.50 15.18
N LEU A 139 13.48 -0.55 16.23
CA LEU A 139 13.02 0.60 17.01
C LEU A 139 13.93 0.93 18.20
N GLN A 140 14.91 0.07 18.49
CA GLN A 140 15.77 0.15 19.68
C GLN A 140 14.96 0.27 20.98
N PHE A 141 13.83 -0.45 21.04
CA PHE A 141 12.87 -0.37 22.14
C PHE A 141 12.33 -1.76 22.45
N LYS A 142 12.42 -2.19 23.71
CA LYS A 142 11.78 -3.40 24.23
C LYS A 142 10.56 -3.00 25.07
N CYS A 143 9.42 -3.64 24.82
CA CYS A 143 8.24 -3.46 25.65
C CYS A 143 8.51 -3.92 27.10
N PRO A 144 8.13 -3.13 28.11
CA PRO A 144 8.20 -3.58 29.50
C PRO A 144 7.35 -4.84 29.72
N ASP A 145 7.92 -5.84 30.41
CA ASP A 145 7.31 -7.18 30.56
C ASP A 145 6.04 -7.17 31.45
N ASP A 146 5.87 -6.16 32.31
CA ASP A 146 4.73 -6.02 33.23
C ASP A 146 4.45 -4.53 33.55
N ASP A 147 3.85 -3.80 32.60
CA ASP A 147 3.41 -2.41 32.80
C ASP A 147 1.88 -2.33 32.89
N HIS A 148 1.30 -3.11 33.81
CA HIS A 148 -0.13 -3.06 34.11
C HIS A 148 -0.58 -1.71 34.70
N SER A 149 0.36 -0.91 35.24
CA SER A 149 0.10 0.44 35.74
C SER A 149 -0.02 1.51 34.66
N ASN A 150 0.34 1.19 33.41
CA ASN A 150 0.24 2.14 32.32
C ASN A 150 -1.20 2.60 32.12
N ARG A 151 -1.41 3.90 31.94
CA ARG A 151 -2.75 4.47 31.70
C ARG A 151 -3.44 3.94 30.44
N PHE A 152 -2.69 3.30 29.53
CA PHE A 152 -3.20 2.71 28.29
C PHE A 152 -3.33 1.18 28.34
N TRP A 153 -3.25 0.56 29.53
CA TRP A 153 -3.51 -0.87 29.68
C TRP A 153 -4.84 -1.28 29.00
N PRO A 154 -4.89 -2.36 28.18
CA PRO A 154 -3.90 -3.43 28.01
C PRO A 154 -2.85 -3.21 26.92
N TYR A 155 -2.80 -2.04 26.29
CA TYR A 155 -1.83 -1.71 25.25
C TYR A 155 -1.00 -0.47 25.66
N PRO A 156 -0.03 -0.64 26.58
CA PRO A 156 0.83 0.44 27.05
C PRO A 156 1.41 1.25 25.89
N ARG A 157 1.40 2.58 26.04
CA ARG A 157 1.98 3.50 25.06
C ARG A 157 3.18 4.23 25.64
N TYR A 158 4.15 4.50 24.78
CA TYR A 158 5.38 5.20 25.11
C TYR A 158 5.67 6.25 24.05
N TRP A 159 6.27 7.35 24.49
CA TRP A 159 6.83 8.34 23.58
C TRP A 159 7.98 7.71 22.77
N TYR A 160 8.03 7.99 21.47
CA TYR A 160 9.19 7.67 20.64
C TYR A 160 9.85 8.94 20.11
N ASN A 161 9.11 9.74 19.34
CA ASN A 161 9.53 11.07 18.89
C ASN A 161 8.31 11.95 18.58
N GLN A 162 8.54 13.14 18.02
CA GLN A 162 7.48 14.09 17.70
C GLN A 162 6.50 13.60 16.63
N GLN A 163 6.85 12.56 15.87
CA GLN A 163 6.06 12.05 14.76
C GLN A 163 5.48 10.67 15.03
N ALA A 164 5.81 10.02 16.16
CA ALA A 164 5.34 8.67 16.44
C ALA A 164 5.34 8.31 17.93
N ILE A 165 4.44 7.40 18.28
CA ILE A 165 4.40 6.72 19.57
C ILE A 165 4.65 5.22 19.38
N ILE A 166 5.10 4.54 20.43
CA ILE A 166 5.13 3.08 20.48
C ILE A 166 3.89 2.60 21.25
N THR A 167 3.20 1.61 20.70
CA THR A 167 2.15 0.86 21.40
C THR A 167 2.58 -0.60 21.52
N CYS A 168 2.61 -1.13 22.74
CA CYS A 168 2.94 -2.53 22.98
C CYS A 168 1.71 -3.41 22.82
N VAL A 169 1.76 -4.37 21.89
CA VAL A 169 0.69 -5.34 21.64
C VAL A 169 1.27 -6.74 21.82
N SER A 170 0.76 -7.49 22.80
CA SER A 170 1.27 -8.82 23.15
C SER A 170 2.79 -8.85 23.39
N GLY A 171 3.33 -7.81 24.03
CA GLY A 171 4.76 -7.65 24.30
C GLY A 171 5.60 -7.20 23.11
N GLN A 172 5.02 -6.98 21.92
CA GLN A 172 5.74 -6.52 20.74
C GLN A 172 5.52 -5.02 20.48
N PRO A 173 6.59 -4.24 20.19
CA PRO A 173 6.48 -2.80 20.00
C PRO A 173 6.00 -2.45 18.59
N ARG A 174 4.82 -1.82 18.49
CA ARG A 174 4.29 -1.27 17.24
C ARG A 174 4.55 0.23 17.18
N LEU A 175 5.21 0.69 16.12
CA LEU A 175 5.38 2.12 15.87
C LEU A 175 4.12 2.69 15.22
N ILE A 176 3.48 3.66 15.87
CA ILE A 176 2.31 4.35 15.35
C ILE A 176 2.76 5.74 14.91
N GLN A 177 2.91 5.95 13.61
CA GLN A 177 3.22 7.25 13.04
C GLN A 177 1.97 8.14 13.03
N CYS A 178 2.19 9.41 13.36
CA CYS A 178 1.21 10.46 13.15
C CYS A 178 1.02 10.73 11.66
N GLY A 179 -0.20 11.09 11.27
CA GLY A 179 -0.51 11.46 9.90
C GLY A 179 0.11 12.80 9.51
N GLU A 180 -0.03 13.19 8.25
CA GLU A 180 0.42 14.49 7.76
C GLU A 180 -0.13 15.64 8.62
N ASN A 181 0.72 16.64 8.91
CA ASN A 181 0.38 17.82 9.72
C ASN A 181 -0.09 17.52 11.16
N SER A 182 0.36 16.40 11.73
CA SER A 182 0.12 16.07 13.13
C SER A 182 1.41 15.67 13.83
N PHE A 183 1.46 15.92 15.13
CA PHE A 183 2.60 15.59 15.99
C PHE A 183 2.11 14.93 17.27
N VAL A 184 3.00 14.22 17.95
CA VAL A 184 2.69 13.59 19.22
C VAL A 184 2.65 14.66 20.32
N ASP A 185 1.52 14.78 21.01
CA ASP A 185 1.48 15.47 22.29
C ASP A 185 2.04 14.54 23.38
N ALA A 186 3.21 14.91 23.93
CA ALA A 186 3.94 14.08 24.90
C ALA A 186 3.15 13.78 26.18
N ASN A 187 2.21 14.67 26.55
CA ASN A 187 1.38 14.51 27.74
C ASN A 187 0.27 13.49 27.52
N SER A 188 -0.42 13.52 26.39
CA SER A 188 -1.53 12.61 26.04
C SER A 188 -1.10 11.38 25.26
N LEU A 189 0.17 11.30 24.83
CA LEU A 189 0.73 10.22 23.99
C LEU A 189 -0.21 9.86 22.83
N SER A 190 -0.64 10.90 22.14
CA SER A 190 -1.60 10.85 21.04
C SER A 190 -1.18 11.86 19.97
N CYS A 191 -1.51 11.56 18.71
CA CYS A 191 -1.28 12.50 17.61
C CYS A 191 -2.32 13.61 17.66
N VAL A 192 -1.87 14.86 17.66
CA VAL A 192 -2.69 16.08 17.61
C VAL A 192 -2.33 16.86 16.36
N GLU A 193 -3.32 17.47 15.71
CA GLU A 193 -3.10 18.31 14.54
C GLU A 193 -2.36 19.60 14.92
N GLU A 194 -1.52 20.09 14.02
CA GLU A 194 -0.96 21.44 14.16
C GLU A 194 -2.10 22.48 14.14
N PRO A 195 -2.09 23.47 15.05
CA PRO A 195 -3.04 24.56 14.99
C PRO A 195 -2.84 25.28 13.65
N LYS A 196 -3.87 25.26 12.79
CA LYS A 196 -3.87 25.99 11.52
C LYS A 196 -3.46 27.42 11.82
N SER A 197 -2.33 27.87 11.26
CA SER A 197 -1.91 29.26 11.39
C SER A 197 -3.07 30.15 10.95
N ASP A 198 -3.59 30.96 11.86
CA ASP A 198 -4.70 31.86 11.56
C ASP A 198 -4.19 32.90 10.58
N GLU A 199 -4.55 32.75 9.31
CA GLU A 199 -4.13 33.64 8.22
C GLU A 199 -4.62 35.09 8.43
N ARG A 200 -5.51 35.31 9.41
CA ARG A 200 -5.99 36.62 9.88
C ARG A 200 -5.02 37.35 10.81
N LEU A 201 -4.00 36.68 11.33
CA LEU A 201 -2.98 37.28 12.22
C LEU A 201 -1.68 37.64 11.51
N ARG A 202 -1.60 37.49 10.17
CA ARG A 202 -0.49 38.07 9.41
C ARG A 202 -0.54 39.58 9.59
N PRO A 203 0.47 40.23 10.23
CA PRO A 203 0.53 41.68 10.24
C PRO A 203 0.58 42.13 8.78
N ASN A 204 -0.41 42.94 8.42
CA ASN A 204 -0.50 43.58 7.12
C ASN A 204 0.74 44.48 7.02
N VAL A 205 1.82 43.99 6.39
CA VAL A 205 2.96 44.83 6.02
C VAL A 205 2.43 45.72 4.91
N GLY A 206 1.78 46.81 5.32
CA GLY A 206 1.21 47.81 4.46
C GLY A 206 2.26 48.31 3.50
N GLY A 207 1.90 48.30 2.22
CA GLY A 207 2.68 48.91 1.15
C GLY A 207 2.96 50.37 1.46
N GLY A 208 4.16 50.65 1.94
CA GLY A 208 4.75 51.98 1.92
C GLY A 208 5.47 52.16 0.59
N GLY A 209 4.83 52.90 -0.32
CA GLY A 209 5.45 53.30 -1.58
C GLY A 209 6.71 54.12 -1.36
N GLY A 210 7.76 53.78 -2.09
CA GLY A 210 8.99 54.56 -2.18
C GLY A 210 9.50 54.55 -3.61
N HIS A 211 9.01 55.51 -4.41
CA HIS A 211 9.67 55.90 -5.66
C HIS A 211 11.07 56.46 -5.33
N GLY A 212 12.12 55.82 -5.84
CA GLY A 212 13.47 56.36 -5.89
C GLY A 212 14.06 56.16 -7.28
N ARG A 213 14.11 57.23 -8.07
CA ARG A 213 14.80 57.32 -9.37
C ARG A 213 16.31 57.50 -9.16
N HIS A 214 17.09 56.88 -10.05
CA HIS A 214 18.44 57.22 -10.56
C HIS A 214 19.53 57.69 -9.59
N PHE A 215 20.66 56.99 -9.55
CA PHE A 215 21.83 57.21 -10.44
C PHE A 215 22.62 55.90 -10.59
#